data_AF-A0A963H9I0-F1
#
_entry.id   AF-A0A963H9I0-F1
#
_cell.length_a   1.000
_cell.length_b   1.000
_cell.length_c   1.000
_cell.angle_alpha   90.00
_cell.angle_beta   90.00
_cell.angle_gamma   90.00
#
_symmetry.space_group_name_H-M   'P 1'
#
loop_
_entity.id
_entity.type
_entity.pdbx_description
1 polymer ?
#
loop_
_entity_poly.entity_id
_entity_poly.type
_entity_poly.pdbx_seq_one_letter_code
_entity_poly.pdbx_strand_id
1 'polypeptide(L)' 'GVLKIKLSTAIIGISSIHLLKTFINAQNMNEHTIKWQVVIHAVFLLSALAMVWVDRIMTQTLAMSKAQHGARH' A
#
# COMPACT_ATOMS: atom_id res chain seq x y z
N GLY A 1 0.71 -1.11 -14.48
CA GLY A 1 0.29 -1.04 -13.07
C GLY A 1 0.52 -2.34 -12.31
N VAL A 2 -0.01 -3.46 -12.83
CA VAL A 2 -0.22 -4.72 -12.08
C VAL A 2 1.02 -5.27 -11.35
N LEU A 3 2.22 -5.24 -11.95
CA LEU A 3 3.42 -5.79 -11.32
C LEU A 3 3.87 -4.99 -10.07
N LYS A 4 3.74 -3.66 -10.12
CA LYS A 4 4.10 -2.76 -9.00
C LYS A 4 3.14 -2.93 -7.82
N ILE A 5 1.86 -3.10 -8.14
CA ILE A 5 0.79 -3.34 -7.17
C ILE A 5 1.01 -4.70 -6.47
N LYS A 6 1.29 -5.76 -7.24
CA LYS A 6 1.56 -7.10 -6.70
C LYS A 6 2.72 -7.13 -5.71
N LEU A 7 3.80 -6.40 -5.98
CA LEU A 7 4.90 -6.30 -5.02
C LEU A 7 4.53 -5.53 -3.75
N SER A 8 3.84 -4.39 -3.88
CA SER A 8 3.42 -3.62 -2.69
C SER A 8 2.47 -4.42 -1.82
N THR A 9 1.50 -5.14 -2.41
CA THR A 9 0.59 -6.01 -1.67
C THR A 9 1.32 -7.15 -0.96
N ALA A 10 2.34 -7.76 -1.59
CA ALA A 10 3.14 -8.80 -0.96
C ALA A 10 3.91 -8.27 0.27
N ILE A 11 4.50 -7.07 0.17
CA ILE A 11 5.25 -6.44 1.28
C ILE A 11 4.32 -6.09 2.45
N ILE A 12 3.13 -5.56 2.16
CA ILE A 12 2.11 -5.26 3.18
C ILE A 12 1.64 -6.54 3.89
N GLY A 13 1.44 -7.63 3.14
CA GLY A 13 1.07 -8.94 3.70
C GLY A 13 2.10 -9.49 4.69
N ILE A 14 3.40 -9.38 4.37
CA ILE A 14 4.49 -9.79 5.27
C ILE A 14 4.51 -8.93 6.55
N SER A 15 4.23 -7.63 6.43
CA SER A 15 4.09 -6.72 7.57
C SER A 15 2.88 -7.08 8.47
N SER A 16 1.76 -7.52 7.88
CA SER A 16 0.56 -7.92 8.61
C SER A 16 0.78 -9.16 9.50
N ILE A 17 1.57 -10.13 9.03
CA ILE A 17 1.95 -11.32 9.83
C ILE A 17 2.73 -10.91 11.08
N HIS A 18 3.59 -9.90 10.98
CA HIS A 18 4.32 -9.38 12.13
C HIS A 18 3.36 -8.82 13.17
N LEU A 19 2.41 -7.96 12.78
CA LEU A 19 1.44 -7.42 13.72
C LEU A 19 0.55 -8.49 14.35
N LEU A 20 0.14 -9.51 13.59
CA LEU A 20 -0.66 -10.61 14.14
C LEU A 20 0.10 -11.37 15.25
N LYS A 21 1.40 -11.63 15.05
CA LYS A 21 2.26 -12.24 16.08
C LYS A 21 2.35 -11.37 17.35
N THR A 22 2.46 -10.07 17.17
CA THR A 22 2.52 -9.09 18.26
C THR A 22 1.18 -8.91 18.95
N PHE A 23 0.07 -9.03 18.23
CA PHE A 23 -1.28 -8.96 18.76
C PHE A 23 -1.61 -10.18 19.62
N ILE A 24 -1.22 -11.38 19.16
CA ILE A 24 -1.39 -12.64 19.91
C ILE A 24 -0.53 -12.63 21.19
N ASN A 25 0.66 -12.03 21.14
CA ASN A 25 1.59 -11.97 22.27
C ASN A 25 1.59 -10.61 23.00
N ALA A 26 0.55 -9.79 22.81
CA ALA A 26 0.53 -8.40 23.29
C ALA A 26 0.63 -8.29 24.81
N GLN A 27 0.10 -9.27 25.55
CA GLN A 27 0.15 -9.29 27.01
C GLN A 27 1.54 -9.56 27.59
N ASN A 28 2.47 -10.11 26.79
CA ASN A 28 3.81 -10.46 27.22
C ASN A 28 4.91 -9.73 26.43
N MET A 29 4.52 -8.74 25.61
CA MET A 29 5.44 -7.90 24.84
C MET A 29 5.52 -6.50 25.42
N ASN A 30 6.70 -5.91 25.33
CA ASN A 30 6.93 -4.53 25.77
C ASN A 30 6.01 -3.58 24.97
N GLU A 31 5.24 -2.75 25.68
CA GLU A 31 4.28 -1.80 25.12
C GLU A 31 4.93 -0.87 24.08
N HIS A 32 6.20 -0.51 24.28
CA HIS A 32 6.97 0.30 23.33
C HIS A 32 7.15 -0.39 21.98
N THR A 33 7.47 -1.69 21.98
CA THR A 33 7.63 -2.49 20.76
C THR A 33 6.31 -2.60 20.00
N ILE A 34 5.20 -2.83 20.72
CA ILE A 34 3.86 -2.91 20.13
C ILE A 34 3.50 -1.60 19.44
N LYS A 35 3.69 -0.46 20.13
CA LYS A 35 3.40 0.88 19.59
C LYS A 35 4.16 1.15 18.29
N TRP A 36 5.48 0.92 18.27
CA TRP A 36 6.29 1.13 17.07
C TRP A 36 5.89 0.23 15.91
N GLN A 37 5.53 -1.02 16.19
CA GLN A 37 5.14 -1.96 15.16
C GLN A 37 3.79 -1.61 14.52
N VAL A 38 2.83 -1.14 15.33
CA VAL A 38 1.55 -0.62 14.83
C VAL A 38 1.76 0.65 13.99
N VAL A 39 2.66 1.55 14.44
CA VAL A 39 3.01 2.77 13.68
C VAL A 39 3.60 2.43 12.31
N ILE A 40 4.57 1.52 12.26
CA ILE A 40 5.19 1.11 10.98
C ILE A 40 4.16 0.46 10.05
N HIS A 41 3.26 -0.37 10.59
CA HIS A 41 2.21 -0.97 9.79
C HIS A 41 1.20 0.06 9.25
N ALA A 42 0.83 1.05 10.06
CA ALA A 42 -0.01 2.15 9.63
C ALA A 42 0.64 2.95 8.49
N VAL A 43 1.95 3.20 8.54
CA VAL A 43 2.71 3.85 7.45
C VAL A 43 2.70 3.00 6.17
N PHE A 44 2.80 1.67 6.26
CA PHE A 44 2.65 0.78 5.11
C PHE A 44 1.25 0.85 4.50
N LEU A 45 0.20 0.92 5.33
CA LEU A 45 -1.18 1.05 4.89
C LEU A 45 -1.41 2.38 4.17
N LEU A 46 -0.91 3.49 4.72
CA LEU A 46 -0.94 4.81 4.10
C LEU A 46 -0.20 4.83 2.76
N SER A 47 0.96 4.19 2.67
CA SER A 47 1.73 4.06 1.43
C SER A 47 0.97 3.29 0.35
N ALA A 48 0.21 2.26 0.74
CA ALA A 48 -0.66 1.50 -0.18
C ALA A 48 -1.78 2.39 -0.76
N LEU A 49 -2.43 3.18 0.09
CA LEU A 49 -3.46 4.13 -0.33
C LEU A 49 -2.90 5.21 -1.26
N ALA A 50 -1.72 5.74 -0.95
CA ALA A 50 -1.02 6.70 -1.81
C ALA A 50 -0.70 6.09 -3.18
N MET A 51 -0.26 4.82 -3.23
CA MET A 51 0.01 4.15 -4.49
C MET A 51 -1.25 3.96 -5.35
N VAL A 52 -2.40 3.60 -4.74
CA VAL A 52 -3.69 3.54 -5.44
C VAL A 52 -4.10 4.92 -5.98
N TRP A 53 -3.86 5.98 -5.20
CA TRP A 53 -4.15 7.34 -5.63
C TRP A 53 -3.32 7.75 -6.85
N VAL A 54 -2.00 7.49 -6.82
CA VAL A 54 -1.09 7.78 -7.94
C VAL A 54 -1.47 6.95 -9.17
N ASP A 55 -1.79 5.67 -9.01
CA ASP A 55 -2.21 4.80 -10.12
C ASP A 55 -3.52 5.31 -10.78
N ARG A 56 -4.46 5.82 -9.98
CA ARG A 56 -5.70 6.45 -10.50
C ARG A 56 -5.41 7.70 -11.33
N ILE A 57 -4.54 8.60 -10.85
CA ILE A 57 -4.15 9.81 -11.58
C ILE A 57 -3.45 9.43 -12.90
N MET A 58 -2.47 8.52 -12.85
CA MET A 58 -1.77 8.05 -14.05
C MET A 58 -2.73 7.43 -15.08
N THR A 59 -3.72 6.67 -14.62
CA THR A 59 -4.71 6.02 -15.49
C THR A 59 -5.62 7.06 -16.16
N GLN A 60 -6.01 8.13 -15.45
CA GLN A 60 -6.75 9.25 -16.03
C GLN A 60 -5.92 10.02 -17.07
N THR A 61 -4.65 10.30 -16.77
CA THR A 61 -3.73 10.94 -17.72
C THR A 61 -3.53 10.10 -18.98
N LEU A 62 -3.37 8.78 -18.83
CA LEU A 62 -3.27 7.84 -19.97
C LEU A 62 -4.56 7.79 -20.80
N ALA A 63 -5.73 7.79 -20.16
CA ALA A 63 -7.02 7.80 -20.85
C ALA A 63 -7.22 9.08 -21.66
N MET A 64 -6.84 10.25 -21.11
CA MET A 64 -6.90 11.53 -21.81
C MET A 64 -5.94 11.58 -23.02
N SER A 65 -4.70 11.09 -22.86
CA SER A 65 -3.75 10.99 -23.98
C SER A 65 -4.27 10.11 -25.12
N LYS A 66 -4.99 9.02 -24.81
CA LYS A 66 -5.55 8.12 -25.83
C LYS A 66 -6.70 8.77 -26.61
N ALA A 67 -7.53 9.57 -25.94
CA ALA A 67 -8.62 10.32 -26.59
C ALA A 67 -8.11 11.38 -27.58
N GLN A 68 -7.00 12.06 -27.26
CA GLN A 68 -6.40 13.08 -28.13
C GLN A 68 -5.83 12.51 -29.44
N HIS A 69 -5.32 11.28 -29.42
CA HIS A 69 -4.82 10.61 -30.64
C HIS A 69 -5.92 10.03 -31.52
N GLY A 70 -7.08 9.65 -30.95
CA GLY A 70 -8.23 9.17 -31.73
C GLY A 70 -9.00 10.26 -32.46
N ALA A 71 -8.95 11.51 -31.99
CA ALA A 71 -9.64 12.65 -32.61
C ALA A 71 -8.86 13.34 -33.75
N ARG A 72 -7.64 12.86 -34.05
CA ARG A 72 -6.74 13.42 -35.10
C ARG A 72 -6.63 12.54 -36.35
N HIS A 73 -7.45 11.50 -36.46
CA HIS A 73 -7.64 10.65 -37.65
C HIS A 73 -9.09 10.74 -38.11
#